data_AF-A0A377DI66-F1
#
_entry.id   AF-A0A377DI66-F1
#
_cell.length_a   1.000
_cell.length_b   1.000
_cell.length_c   1.000
_cell.angle_alpha   90.00
_cell.angle_beta   90.00
_cell.angle_gamma   90.00
#
_symmetry.space_group_name_H-M   'P 1'
#
loop_
_entity.id
_entity.type
_entity.pdbx_description
1 polymer ?
#
loop_
_entity_poly.entity_id
_entity_poly.type
_entity_poly.pdbx_seq_one_letter_code
_entity_poly.pdbx_strand_id
1 'polypeptide(L)'
;MPGLKITLLQQPLVWMDGPANLRHFDRQLEGITGRDVIVLPEMFTSGFAMEAAASSLAQDDVVNWMTAKAQQCNALIAGSVALQTESGSVNRFLLVEPGGTVHFYDKRHLFRMADEHLHYKAGNARVIVEWRGWRILPLVCYDLRFPVWSRISTIMTSPCTSPTGLLRALCTGRHC
;
A
#
# COMPACT_ATOMS: atom_id res chain seq x y z
N MET A 1 -21.48 -5.95 12.63
CA MET A 1 -20.03 -6.22 12.49
C MET A 1 -19.27 -5.32 13.45
N PRO A 2 -18.24 -5.81 14.15
CA PRO A 2 -17.29 -4.93 14.81
C PRO A 2 -16.64 -4.00 13.76
N GLY A 3 -16.40 -2.74 14.12
CA GLY A 3 -15.78 -1.77 13.23
C GLY A 3 -14.32 -2.12 12.92
N LEU A 4 -13.86 -1.81 11.70
CA LEU A 4 -12.48 -1.99 11.29
C LEU A 4 -11.61 -0.85 11.84
N LYS A 5 -10.62 -1.17 12.69
CA LYS A 5 -9.72 -0.18 13.29
C LYS A 5 -8.52 0.05 12.39
N ILE A 6 -8.43 1.25 11.82
CA ILE A 6 -7.41 1.61 10.84
C ILE A 6 -6.46 2.64 11.46
N THR A 7 -5.17 2.50 11.20
CA THR A 7 -4.16 3.53 11.49
C THR A 7 -3.50 3.97 10.20
N LEU A 8 -3.36 5.28 10.02
CA LEU A 8 -2.64 5.89 8.91
C LEU A 8 -1.37 6.54 9.48
N LEU A 9 -0.20 6.14 8.99
CA LEU A 9 1.05 6.76 9.36
C LEU A 9 1.41 7.82 8.32
N GLN A 10 1.43 9.08 8.73
CA GLN A 10 1.88 10.21 7.91
C GLN A 10 3.18 10.79 8.48
N GLN A 11 4.29 10.10 8.22
CA GLN A 11 5.61 10.45 8.74
C GLN A 11 6.45 11.17 7.68
N PRO A 12 7.45 11.99 8.07
CA PRO A 12 8.48 12.41 7.13
C PRO A 12 9.30 11.20 6.68
N LEU A 13 9.72 11.20 5.42
CA LEU A 13 10.57 10.16 4.84
C LEU A 13 11.97 10.73 4.62
N VAL A 14 12.98 9.94 4.94
CA VAL A 14 14.36 10.20 4.56
C VAL A 14 14.47 9.95 3.06
N TRP A 15 14.88 10.98 2.32
CA TRP A 15 14.94 10.93 0.87
C TRP A 15 15.89 9.83 0.40
N MET A 16 15.37 8.92 -0.44
CA MET A 16 16.12 7.84 -1.10
C MET A 16 16.89 6.90 -0.17
N ASP A 17 16.50 6.80 1.12
CA ASP A 17 17.16 5.95 2.11
C ASP A 17 16.18 4.90 2.68
N GLY A 18 16.07 3.77 1.99
CA GLY A 18 15.31 2.59 2.38
C GLY A 18 15.57 2.16 3.82
N PRO A 19 16.81 1.81 4.17
CA PRO A 19 17.15 1.36 5.51
C PRO A 19 16.80 2.37 6.61
N ALA A 20 17.02 3.67 6.40
CA ALA A 20 16.65 4.69 7.37
C ALA A 20 15.13 4.81 7.55
N ASN A 21 14.38 4.74 6.45
CA ASN A 21 12.92 4.76 6.51
C ASN A 21 12.35 3.53 7.24
N LEU A 22 12.85 2.32 6.97
CA LEU A 22 12.42 1.11 7.68
C LEU A 22 12.68 1.21 9.19
N ARG A 23 13.89 1.65 9.60
CA ARG A 23 14.21 1.90 11.02
C ARG A 23 13.34 2.98 11.65
N HIS A 24 12.94 3.98 10.87
CA HIS A 24 12.00 5.01 11.34
C HIS A 24 10.64 4.39 11.64
N PHE A 25 10.10 3.59 10.73
CA PHE A 25 8.81 2.93 10.92
C PHE A 25 8.82 1.84 11.98
N ASP A 26 9.94 1.13 12.19
CA ASP A 26 10.09 0.20 13.31
C ASP A 26 9.71 0.86 14.64
N ARG A 27 10.30 2.03 14.93
CA ARG A 27 10.01 2.81 16.13
C ARG A 27 8.57 3.30 16.21
N GLN A 28 7.97 3.66 15.08
CA GLN A 28 6.58 4.13 15.05
C GLN A 28 5.57 3.00 15.30
N LEU A 29 5.91 1.77 14.90
CA LEU A 29 5.04 0.60 15.02
C LEU A 29 5.11 -0.07 16.40
N GLU A 30 6.20 0.10 17.16
CA GLU A 30 6.36 -0.45 18.52
C GLU A 30 5.19 -0.15 19.46
N GLY A 31 4.62 1.07 19.38
CA GLY A 31 3.49 1.49 20.23
C GLY A 31 2.10 1.14 19.69
N ILE A 32 1.99 0.57 18.49
CA ILE A 32 0.71 0.40 17.81
C ILE A 32 0.15 -1.00 18.10
N THR A 33 -0.96 -1.04 18.82
CA THR A 33 -1.68 -2.28 19.15
C THR A 33 -3.18 -2.17 18.90
N GLY A 34 -3.84 -3.32 18.75
CA GLY A 34 -5.30 -3.41 18.62
C GLY A 34 -5.85 -2.77 17.35
N ARG A 35 -5.09 -2.80 16.25
CA ARG A 35 -5.48 -2.30 14.92
C ARG A 35 -5.67 -3.47 13.97
N ASP A 36 -6.58 -3.31 13.02
CA ASP A 36 -6.84 -4.32 12.00
C ASP A 36 -6.05 -4.04 10.72
N VAL A 37 -5.84 -2.75 10.40
CA VAL A 37 -5.08 -2.29 9.22
C VAL A 37 -4.18 -1.13 9.62
N ILE A 38 -2.93 -1.16 9.18
CA ILE A 38 -1.97 -0.06 9.32
C ILE A 38 -1.48 0.30 7.92
N VAL A 39 -1.66 1.57 7.53
CA VAL A 39 -1.28 2.07 6.21
C VAL A 39 -0.09 3.01 6.34
N LEU A 40 0.99 2.70 5.62
CA LEU A 40 2.22 3.47 5.48
C LEU A 40 2.08 4.50 4.34
N PRO A 41 2.94 5.53 4.30
CA PRO A 41 2.98 6.52 3.22
C PRO A 41 3.24 5.94 1.83
N GLU A 42 2.97 6.76 0.81
CA GLU A 42 3.33 6.42 -0.58
C GLU A 42 4.86 6.38 -0.71
N MET A 43 5.36 5.35 -1.39
CA MET A 43 6.80 5.12 -1.56
C MET A 43 7.56 5.19 -0.22
N PHE A 44 7.06 4.52 0.82
CA PHE A 44 7.55 4.71 2.20
C PHE A 44 9.02 4.34 2.40
N THR A 45 9.63 3.61 1.47
CA THR A 45 11.06 3.26 1.52
C THR A 45 11.96 4.35 0.93
N SER A 46 11.48 5.20 0.04
CA SER A 46 12.34 6.16 -0.69
C SER A 46 11.88 7.61 -0.58
N GLY A 47 10.61 7.83 -0.25
CA GLY A 47 9.94 9.07 -0.63
C GLY A 47 9.62 9.09 -2.13
N PHE A 48 8.83 10.09 -2.53
CA PHE A 48 8.37 10.24 -3.90
C PHE A 48 9.49 10.78 -4.80
N ALA A 49 10.26 9.88 -5.43
CA ALA A 49 11.33 10.22 -6.37
C ALA A 49 11.17 9.47 -7.69
N MET A 50 11.55 10.12 -8.79
CA MET A 50 11.42 9.56 -10.14
C MET A 50 12.40 8.40 -10.36
N GLU A 51 13.58 8.50 -9.76
CA GLU A 51 14.67 7.54 -9.86
C GLU A 51 14.64 6.48 -8.76
N ALA A 52 13.66 6.53 -7.84
CA ALA A 52 13.61 5.67 -6.65
C ALA A 52 13.68 4.18 -6.97
N ALA A 53 13.07 3.74 -8.07
CA ALA A 53 13.11 2.33 -8.46
C ALA A 53 14.54 1.84 -8.77
N ALA A 54 15.42 2.68 -9.31
CA ALA A 54 16.78 2.28 -9.68
C ALA A 54 17.68 2.01 -8.44
N SER A 55 17.31 2.55 -7.28
CA SER A 55 18.01 2.36 -6.00
C SER A 55 17.08 1.78 -4.93
N SER A 56 15.99 1.13 -5.35
CA SER A 56 15.02 0.56 -4.42
C SER A 56 15.62 -0.62 -3.65
N LEU A 57 15.17 -0.81 -2.41
CA LEU A 57 15.36 -2.08 -1.71
C LEU A 57 14.79 -3.24 -2.55
N ALA A 58 15.36 -4.43 -2.41
CA ALA A 58 14.79 -5.62 -3.02
C ALA A 58 13.38 -5.87 -2.48
N GLN A 59 12.47 -6.33 -3.34
CA GLN A 59 11.09 -6.57 -2.93
C GLN A 59 11.02 -7.53 -1.74
N ASP A 60 11.85 -8.58 -1.74
CA ASP A 60 11.86 -9.58 -0.69
C ASP A 60 12.27 -8.97 0.66
N ASP A 61 13.22 -8.04 0.70
CA ASP A 61 13.61 -7.35 1.93
C ASP A 61 12.45 -6.53 2.51
N VAL A 62 11.74 -5.80 1.64
CA VAL A 62 10.56 -5.01 2.03
C VAL A 62 9.44 -5.92 2.52
N VAL A 63 9.14 -6.99 1.80
CA VAL A 63 8.09 -7.95 2.16
C VAL A 63 8.42 -8.66 3.47
N ASN A 64 9.67 -9.06 3.68
CA ASN A 64 10.11 -9.67 4.93
C ASN A 64 9.94 -8.70 6.10
N TRP A 65 10.34 -7.45 5.93
CA TRP A 65 10.12 -6.41 6.94
C TRP A 65 8.62 -6.21 7.23
N MET A 66 7.79 -6.06 6.19
CA MET A 66 6.34 -5.88 6.34
C MET A 66 5.68 -7.09 7.01
N THR A 67 6.13 -8.31 6.71
CA THR A 67 5.63 -9.54 7.33
C THR A 67 5.92 -9.56 8.83
N ALA A 68 7.14 -9.21 9.23
CA ALA A 68 7.52 -9.10 10.64
C ALA A 68 6.65 -8.07 11.38
N LYS A 69 6.38 -6.91 10.76
CA LYS A 69 5.49 -5.89 11.33
C LYS A 69 4.03 -6.36 11.40
N ALA A 70 3.55 -7.06 10.38
CA ALA A 70 2.19 -7.60 10.34
C ALA A 70 1.97 -8.60 11.48
N GLN A 71 2.93 -9.50 11.70
CA GLN A 71 2.93 -10.44 12.81
C GLN A 71 2.98 -9.73 14.16
N GLN A 72 3.90 -8.78 14.34
CA GLN A 72 4.06 -8.00 15.57
C GLN A 72 2.75 -7.28 15.96
N CYS A 73 2.08 -6.65 15.00
CA CYS A 73 0.86 -5.89 15.26
C CYS A 73 -0.43 -6.73 15.18
N ASN A 74 -0.36 -7.98 14.71
CA ASN A 74 -1.50 -8.80 14.29
C ASN A 74 -2.50 -8.04 13.37
N ALA A 75 -1.94 -7.31 12.42
CA ALA A 75 -2.66 -6.36 11.55
C ALA A 75 -2.21 -6.51 10.10
N LEU A 76 -3.07 -6.12 9.16
CA LEU A 76 -2.69 -5.97 7.76
C LEU A 76 -1.79 -4.72 7.62
N ILE A 77 -0.55 -4.89 7.16
CA ILE A 77 0.35 -3.77 6.86
C ILE A 77 0.24 -3.45 5.38
N ALA A 78 -0.08 -2.20 5.06
CA ALA A 78 -0.33 -1.73 3.72
C ALA A 78 0.53 -0.51 3.39
N GLY A 79 1.05 -0.38 2.18
CA GLY A 79 1.85 0.78 1.78
C GLY A 79 2.43 0.59 0.39
N SER A 80 2.83 1.68 -0.28
CA SER A 80 3.45 1.57 -1.59
C SER A 80 4.96 1.76 -1.56
N VAL A 81 5.64 1.11 -2.51
CA VAL A 81 7.09 1.17 -2.71
C VAL A 81 7.40 1.33 -4.19
N ALA A 82 8.45 2.11 -4.49
CA ALA A 82 9.07 2.06 -5.80
C ALA A 82 9.87 0.76 -5.93
N LEU A 83 9.70 0.03 -7.03
CA LEU A 83 10.43 -1.20 -7.29
C LEU A 83 10.88 -1.27 -8.74
N GLN A 84 12.09 -1.75 -8.96
CA GLN A 84 12.55 -2.19 -10.28
C GLN A 84 12.02 -3.60 -10.57
N THR A 85 11.32 -3.77 -11.69
CA THR A 85 10.93 -5.09 -12.22
C THR A 85 11.61 -5.35 -13.56
N GLU A 86 11.56 -6.59 -14.04
CA GLU A 86 12.00 -6.95 -15.40
C GLU A 86 11.29 -6.14 -16.47
N SER A 87 10.02 -5.80 -16.21
CA SER A 87 9.23 -4.98 -17.13
C SER A 87 9.54 -3.50 -16.99
N GLY A 88 10.24 -3.03 -15.95
CA GLY A 88 10.49 -1.62 -15.66
C GLY A 88 10.06 -1.22 -14.25
N SER A 89 10.25 0.06 -13.92
CA SER A 89 9.91 0.61 -12.60
C SER A 89 8.40 0.64 -12.36
N VAL A 90 7.96 0.28 -11.16
CA VAL A 90 6.55 0.36 -10.74
C VAL A 90 6.41 0.99 -9.36
N ASN A 91 5.28 1.67 -9.13
CA ASN A 91 4.84 2.07 -7.79
C ASN A 91 3.87 0.99 -7.30
N ARG A 92 4.40 0.03 -6.54
CA ARG A 92 3.69 -1.16 -6.08
C ARG A 92 3.14 -0.94 -4.69
N PHE A 93 1.83 -1.02 -4.55
CA PHE A 93 1.14 -1.09 -3.28
C PHE A 93 1.14 -2.53 -2.77
N LEU A 94 1.76 -2.77 -1.62
CA LEU A 94 1.80 -4.07 -0.96
C LEU A 94 0.79 -4.09 0.19
N LEU A 95 0.13 -5.23 0.39
CA LEU A 95 -0.69 -5.53 1.58
C LEU A 95 -0.24 -6.88 2.13
N VAL A 96 0.27 -6.88 3.36
CA VAL A 96 0.88 -8.06 3.98
C VAL A 96 0.10 -8.43 5.23
N GLU A 97 -0.42 -9.66 5.23
CA GLU A 97 -1.16 -10.24 6.35
C GLU A 97 -0.20 -10.82 7.41
N PRO A 98 -0.63 -10.90 8.69
CA PRO A 98 0.17 -11.54 9.74
C PRO A 98 0.45 -13.03 9.46
N GLY A 99 -0.38 -13.69 8.65
CA GLY A 99 -0.16 -15.06 8.20
C GLY A 99 0.91 -15.21 7.10
N GLY A 100 1.47 -14.11 6.60
CA GLY A 100 2.47 -14.11 5.53
C GLY A 100 1.89 -14.02 4.11
N THR A 101 0.57 -14.00 3.94
CA THR A 101 -0.06 -13.74 2.63
C THR A 101 0.28 -12.33 2.16
N VAL A 102 0.77 -12.21 0.93
CA VAL A 102 1.12 -10.94 0.30
C VAL A 102 0.21 -10.69 -0.89
N HIS A 103 -0.46 -9.54 -0.88
CA HIS A 103 -1.21 -9.00 -2.01
C HIS A 103 -0.48 -7.80 -2.57
N PHE A 104 -0.61 -7.55 -3.86
CA PHE A 104 -0.05 -6.35 -4.47
C PHE A 104 -0.95 -5.74 -5.54
N TYR A 105 -0.78 -4.44 -5.73
CA TYR A 105 -1.42 -3.65 -6.78
C TYR A 105 -0.41 -2.62 -7.33
N ASP A 106 -0.14 -2.65 -8.63
CA ASP A 106 0.69 -1.64 -9.27
C ASP A 106 -0.17 -0.43 -9.65
N LYS A 107 0.27 0.77 -9.26
CA LYS A 107 -0.43 2.05 -9.46
C LYS A 107 -0.85 2.22 -10.92
N ARG A 108 -2.14 2.47 -11.15
CA ARG A 108 -2.70 2.58 -12.50
C ARG A 108 -2.50 3.97 -13.08
N HIS A 109 -2.85 5.00 -12.33
CA HIS A 109 -2.81 6.38 -12.79
C HIS A 109 -1.52 7.04 -12.34
N LEU A 110 -0.55 7.14 -13.25
CA LEU A 110 0.72 7.81 -13.00
C LEU A 110 0.53 9.34 -13.00
N PHE A 111 1.20 9.99 -12.07
CA PHE A 111 1.14 11.43 -11.86
C PHE A 111 1.89 12.17 -12.98
N ARG A 112 1.14 12.77 -13.90
CA ARG A 112 1.71 13.40 -15.10
C ARG A 112 2.40 14.73 -14.83
N MET A 113 2.00 15.45 -13.78
CA MET A 113 2.53 16.79 -13.48
C MET A 113 3.94 16.78 -12.90
N ALA A 114 4.46 15.61 -12.52
CA ALA A 114 5.85 15.45 -12.08
C ALA A 114 6.58 14.36 -12.91
N ASP A 115 6.14 14.11 -14.14
CA ASP A 115 6.81 13.17 -15.05
C ASP A 115 6.93 11.72 -14.56
N GLU A 116 6.09 11.28 -13.60
CA GLU A 116 6.06 9.89 -13.11
C GLU A 116 5.77 8.92 -14.26
N HIS A 117 4.97 9.35 -15.23
CA HIS A 117 4.65 8.58 -16.44
C HIS A 117 5.83 8.32 -17.38
N LEU A 118 6.95 9.05 -17.24
CA LEU A 118 8.17 8.81 -18.02
C LEU A 118 9.09 7.77 -17.33
N HIS A 119 8.95 7.61 -16.02
CA HIS A 119 9.87 6.82 -15.19
C HIS A 119 9.25 5.52 -14.69
N TYR A 120 7.92 5.46 -14.56
CA TYR A 120 7.18 4.32 -14.04
C TYR A 120 6.23 3.73 -15.07
N LYS A 121 5.95 2.43 -14.93
CA LYS A 121 4.93 1.72 -15.70
C LYS A 121 3.61 1.69 -14.94
N ALA A 122 2.54 1.94 -15.69
CA ALA A 122 1.18 1.86 -15.16
C ALA A 122 0.78 0.39 -14.97
N GLY A 123 0.24 0.07 -13.79
CA GLY A 123 -0.41 -1.21 -13.57
C GLY A 123 -1.65 -1.40 -14.46
N ASN A 124 -2.15 -2.62 -14.57
CA ASN A 124 -3.30 -2.97 -15.41
C ASN A 124 -4.40 -3.75 -14.67
N ALA A 125 -4.14 -4.19 -13.44
CA ALA A 125 -5.04 -5.00 -12.66
C ALA A 125 -5.83 -4.15 -11.66
N ARG A 126 -7.03 -4.62 -11.34
CA ARG A 126 -7.84 -4.10 -10.24
C ARG A 126 -7.98 -5.19 -9.18
N VAL A 127 -7.38 -4.97 -8.02
CA VAL A 127 -7.28 -5.98 -6.97
C VAL A 127 -8.25 -5.66 -5.84
N ILE A 128 -8.96 -6.66 -5.33
CA ILE A 128 -9.80 -6.54 -4.13
C ILE A 128 -9.31 -7.59 -3.14
N VAL A 129 -8.91 -7.14 -1.96
CA VAL A 129 -8.43 -7.99 -0.87
C VAL A 129 -9.53 -8.13 0.16
N GLU A 130 -9.79 -9.35 0.63
CA GLU A 130 -10.72 -9.59 1.74
C GLU A 130 -9.95 -9.72 3.06
N TRP A 131 -10.30 -8.91 4.05
CA TRP A 131 -9.65 -8.92 5.36
C TRP A 131 -10.67 -8.70 6.47
N ARG A 132 -10.78 -9.64 7.41
CA ARG A 132 -11.69 -9.56 8.57
C ARG A 132 -13.15 -9.24 8.18
N GLY A 133 -13.62 -9.77 7.05
CA GLY A 133 -14.97 -9.50 6.54
C GLY A 133 -15.15 -8.13 5.87
N TRP A 134 -14.04 -7.46 5.52
CA TRP A 134 -14.03 -6.23 4.74
C TRP A 134 -13.40 -6.45 3.38
N ARG A 135 -13.97 -5.84 2.35
CA ARG A 135 -13.37 -5.76 1.01
C ARG A 135 -12.55 -4.48 0.91
N ILE A 136 -11.26 -4.65 0.65
CA ILE A 136 -10.26 -3.58 0.59
C ILE A 136 -9.84 -3.40 -0.87
N LEU A 137 -10.03 -2.19 -1.40
CA LEU A 137 -9.49 -1.77 -2.70
C LEU A 137 -8.25 -0.89 -2.45
N PRO A 138 -7.02 -1.36 -2.76
CA PRO A 138 -5.83 -0.53 -2.71
C PRO A 138 -5.85 0.51 -3.83
N LEU A 139 -5.52 1.75 -3.49
CA LEU A 139 -5.41 2.88 -4.41
C LEU A 139 -4.22 3.75 -4.01
N VAL A 140 -3.47 4.28 -4.98
CA VAL A 140 -2.29 5.11 -4.71
C VAL A 140 -2.52 6.53 -5.20
N CYS A 141 -2.43 7.51 -4.30
CA CYS A 141 -2.41 8.96 -4.59
C CYS A 141 -3.36 9.40 -5.73
N TYR A 142 -2.82 9.49 -6.95
CA TYR A 142 -3.50 9.98 -8.13
C TYR A 142 -4.68 9.11 -8.59
N ASP A 143 -4.70 7.81 -8.26
CA ASP A 143 -5.84 6.91 -8.53
C ASP A 143 -7.17 7.43 -7.94
N LEU A 144 -7.09 8.19 -6.83
CA LEU A 144 -8.25 8.74 -6.12
C LEU A 144 -9.00 9.80 -6.93
N ARG A 145 -8.32 10.43 -7.89
CA ARG A 145 -8.92 11.45 -8.77
C ARG A 145 -9.78 10.84 -9.88
N PHE A 146 -9.83 9.50 -10.00
CA PHE A 146 -10.60 8.80 -11.04
C PHE A 146 -11.79 8.03 -10.43
N PRO A 147 -13.02 8.59 -10.49
CA PRO A 147 -14.20 8.01 -9.84
C PRO A 147 -14.56 6.62 -10.36
N VAL A 148 -14.35 6.37 -11.65
CA VAL A 148 -14.62 5.05 -12.28
C VAL A 148 -13.74 3.97 -11.66
N TRP A 149 -12.48 4.31 -11.33
CA TRP A 149 -11.52 3.37 -10.77
C TRP A 149 -11.74 3.12 -9.26
N SER A 150 -12.09 4.19 -8.54
CA SER A 150 -12.26 4.12 -7.08
C SER A 150 -13.60 3.51 -6.63
N ARG A 151 -14.61 3.44 -7.51
CA ARG A 151 -15.93 2.85 -7.20
C ARG A 151 -15.86 1.34 -7.05
N ILE A 152 -16.04 0.83 -5.84
CA ILE A 152 -16.26 -0.61 -5.61
C ILE A 152 -17.75 -0.89 -5.79
N SER A 153 -18.10 -1.63 -6.83
CA SER A 153 -19.47 -2.11 -7.00
C SER A 153 -19.70 -3.31 -6.08
N THR A 154 -20.85 -3.34 -5.41
CA THR A 154 -21.37 -4.50 -4.69
C THR A 154 -21.77 -5.58 -5.70
N ILE A 155 -20.81 -6.15 -6.42
CA ILE A 155 -21.07 -7.36 -7.18
C ILE A 155 -21.06 -8.48 -6.16
N MET A 156 -22.25 -9.01 -5.90
CA MET A 156 -22.53 -10.10 -4.97
C MET A 156 -22.10 -11.41 -5.65
N THR A 157 -20.82 -11.75 -5.60
CA THR A 157 -20.30 -12.98 -6.23
C THR A 157 -20.52 -14.25 -5.39
N SER A 158 -21.28 -14.17 -4.28
CA SER A 158 -21.65 -15.35 -3.49
C SER A 158 -22.99 -15.13 -2.76
N PRO A 159 -23.88 -16.15 -2.65
CA PRO A 159 -25.18 -15.99 -2.00
C PRO A 159 -25.12 -15.91 -0.47
N CYS A 160 -23.93 -15.89 0.16
CA CYS A 160 -23.82 -16.00 1.60
C CYS A 160 -23.85 -14.61 2.29
N THR A 161 -24.95 -14.39 2.98
CA THR A 161 -25.38 -13.24 3.78
C THR A 161 -24.38 -12.75 4.83
N SER A 162 -23.82 -11.55 4.62
CA SER A 162 -23.47 -10.57 5.67
C SER A 162 -23.15 -9.21 5.00
N PRO A 163 -23.47 -8.04 5.59
CA PRO A 163 -23.06 -6.76 5.02
C PRO A 163 -21.53 -6.61 5.11
N THR A 164 -20.81 -7.07 4.09
CA THR A 164 -19.35 -6.93 3.98
C THR A 164 -18.99 -5.45 3.90
N GLY A 165 -18.20 -4.96 4.85
CA GLY A 165 -17.76 -3.57 4.84
C GLY A 165 -16.82 -3.29 3.66
N LEU A 166 -16.82 -2.05 3.16
CA LEU A 166 -16.02 -1.62 2.03
C LEU A 166 -15.01 -0.55 2.46
N LEU A 167 -13.72 -0.83 2.25
CA LEU A 167 -12.63 0.10 2.53
C LEU A 167 -11.84 0.39 1.26
N ARG A 168 -11.51 1.67 1.04
CA ARG A 168 -10.43 2.06 0.14
C ARG A 168 -9.18 2.20 0.99
N ALA A 169 -8.15 1.38 0.78
CA ALA A 169 -6.88 1.55 1.47
C ALA A 169 -6.11 2.67 0.76
N LEU A 170 -6.00 3.81 1.43
CA LEU A 170 -5.50 5.06 0.87
C LEU A 170 -4.05 5.26 1.29
N CYS A 171 -3.15 5.25 0.32
CA CYS A 171 -1.77 5.65 0.50
C CYS A 171 -1.59 7.01 -0.17
N THR A 172 -1.34 8.04 0.65
CA THR A 172 -1.29 9.44 0.22
C THR A 172 0.14 9.95 0.30
N GLY A 173 0.66 10.51 -0.80
CA GLY A 173 1.87 11.32 -0.82
C GLY A 173 1.53 12.79 -0.53
N ARG A 174 2.47 13.57 0.03
CA ARG A 174 2.27 15.02 0.28
C ARG A 174 2.14 15.87 -0.99
N HIS A 175 2.43 15.29 -2.15
CA HIS A 175 2.49 15.98 -3.44
C HIS A 175 1.20 15.81 -4.29
N CYS A 176 0.23 15.01 -3.82
CA CYS A 176 -1.16 15.01 -4.29
C CYS A 176 -2.14 15.40 -3.15
#